data_AF-A0A3D4B2U9-F1
#
_entry.id   AF-A0A3D4B2U9-F1
#
_cell.length_a   1.000
_cell.length_b   1.000
_cell.length_c   1.000
_cell.angle_alpha   90.00
_cell.angle_beta   90.00
_cell.angle_gamma   90.00
#
_symmetry.space_group_name_H-M   'P 1'
#
loop_
_entity.id
_entity.type
_entity.pdbx_description
1 polymer ?
#
loop_
_entity_poly.entity_id
_entity_poly.type
_entity_poly.pdbx_seq_one_letter_code
_entity_poly.pdbx_strand_id
1 'polypeptide(L)' 'FIAYGTLTMRAISKEIALPFELAGPVDPGRGKLIGVAATLTINREDYDIKWNRVMDIGVAVSNEVKIELNLEAGQPKD' A
#
# COMPACT_ATOMS: atom_id res chain seq x y z
N PHE A 1 -1.76 -4.83 13.06
CA PHE A 1 -2.87 -5.59 12.45
C PHE A 1 -2.44 -6.13 11.09
N ILE A 2 -3.13 -7.13 10.54
CA ILE A 2 -2.91 -7.62 9.17
C ILE A 2 -4.25 -7.68 8.45
N ALA A 3 -4.35 -7.01 7.29
CA ALA A 3 -5.48 -7.13 6.37
C ALA A 3 -5.11 -8.06 5.22
N TYR A 4 -5.92 -9.09 4.96
CA TYR A 4 -5.78 -9.90 3.76
C TYR A 4 -6.74 -9.40 2.70
N GLY A 5 -6.29 -9.36 1.45
CA GLY A 5 -7.16 -8.99 0.34
C GLY A 5 -6.47 -9.05 -1.01
N THR A 6 -7.24 -8.79 -2.06
CA THR A 6 -6.77 -8.86 -3.43
C THR A 6 -6.21 -7.51 -3.90
N LEU A 7 -4.92 -7.47 -4.22
CA LEU A 7 -4.31 -6.36 -4.96
C LEU A 7 -4.41 -6.65 -6.46
N THR A 8 -4.97 -5.72 -7.23
CA THR A 8 -5.11 -5.85 -8.68
C THR A 8 -4.37 -4.73 -9.40
N MET A 9 -3.48 -5.08 -10.32
CA MET A 9 -2.79 -4.13 -11.20
C MET A 9 -2.66 -4.73 -12.61
N ARG A 10 -2.91 -3.93 -13.64
CA ARG A 10 -2.90 -4.37 -15.06
C ARG A 10 -3.68 -5.68 -15.30
N ALA A 11 -4.89 -5.78 -14.75
CA ALA A 11 -5.76 -6.96 -14.83
C ALA A 11 -5.20 -8.26 -14.21
N ILE A 12 -4.08 -8.18 -13.48
CA ILE A 12 -3.56 -9.30 -12.69
C ILE A 12 -3.89 -9.05 -11.23
N SER A 13 -4.52 -10.03 -10.61
CA SER A 13 -4.97 -10.02 -9.22
C SER A 13 -4.14 -11.00 -8.39
N LYS A 14 -3.67 -10.56 -7.23
CA LYS A 14 -2.97 -11.42 -6.26
C LYS A 14 -3.47 -11.15 -4.84
N GLU A 15 -3.56 -12.21 -4.05
CA GLU A 15 -3.78 -12.08 -2.61
C GLU A 15 -2.54 -11.50 -1.94
N ILE A 16 -2.74 -10.51 -1.08
CA ILE A 16 -1.70 -9.86 -0.29
C ILE A 16 -2.05 -9.89 1.20
N ALA A 17 -1.02 -9.85 2.03
CA ALA A 17 -1.13 -9.57 3.45
C ALA A 17 -0.57 -8.17 3.70
N LEU A 18 -1.42 -7.24 4.10
CA LEU A 18 -1.06 -5.85 4.36
C LEU A 18 -0.95 -5.62 5.88
N PRO A 19 0.26 -5.58 6.45
CA PRO A 19 0.44 -5.17 7.83
C PRO A 19 0.15 -3.67 7.96
N PHE A 20 -0.59 -3.30 9.00
CA PHE A 20 -0.92 -1.90 9.28
C PHE A 20 -1.02 -1.61 10.78
N GLU A 21 -0.77 -0.35 11.11
CA GLU A 21 -0.92 0.26 12.43
C GLU A 21 -2.11 1.20 12.43
N LEU A 22 -2.77 1.31 13.59
CA LEU A 22 -3.89 2.22 13.82
C LEU A 22 -3.50 3.25 14.88
N ALA A 23 -3.88 4.50 14.65
CA ALA A 23 -3.77 5.59 15.60
C ALA A 23 -5.15 6.21 15.89
N GLY A 24 -5.35 6.74 17.10
CA GLY A 24 -6.62 7.31 17.55
C GLY A 24 -7.56 6.29 18.22
N PRO A 25 -8.88 6.58 18.29
CA PRO A 25 -9.54 7.74 17.70
C PRO A 25 -9.22 9.05 18.43
N VAL A 26 -9.27 10.15 17.68
CA VAL A 26 -9.17 11.52 18.20
C VAL A 26 -10.39 12.31 17.72
N ASP A 27 -11.01 13.10 18.58
CA ASP A 27 -12.13 13.99 18.19
C ASP A 27 -11.69 15.46 18.35
N PRO A 28 -11.29 16.13 17.27
CA PRO A 28 -10.93 17.54 17.30
C PRO A 28 -12.15 18.49 17.21
N GLY A 29 -13.35 18.01 17.54
CA GLY A 29 -14.59 18.79 17.55
C GLY A 29 -15.40 18.73 16.25
N ARG A 30 -14.93 17.98 15.25
CA ARG A 30 -15.60 17.78 13.93
C ARG A 30 -15.98 16.32 13.66
N GLY A 31 -15.95 15.46 14.68
CA GLY A 31 -16.18 14.02 14.54
C GLY A 31 -14.93 13.21 14.85
N LYS A 32 -15.11 11.90 15.03
CA LYS A 32 -14.02 10.98 15.40
C LYS A 32 -13.15 10.70 14.19
N LEU A 33 -11.84 10.80 14.37
CA LEU A 33 -10.82 10.50 13.35
C LEU A 33 -9.95 9.34 13.81
N ILE A 34 -9.54 8.48 12.87
CA ILE A 34 -8.48 7.48 13.06
C ILE A 34 -7.39 7.67 12.00
N GLY A 35 -6.16 7.32 12.35
CA GLY A 35 -5.04 7.21 11.43
C GLY A 35 -4.71 5.76 11.11
N VAL A 36 -4.28 5.48 9.88
CA VAL A 36 -3.78 4.16 9.46
C VAL A 36 -2.43 4.35 8.76
N ALA A 37 -1.42 3.60 9.20
CA ALA A 37 -0.13 3.52 8.53
C ALA A 37 0.11 2.07 8.08
N ALA A 38 0.44 1.87 6.80
CA ALA A 38 0.71 0.54 6.26
C ALA A 38 1.88 0.57 5.28
N THR A 39 2.62 -0.53 5.22
CA THR A 39 3.72 -0.72 4.27
C THR A 39 3.67 -2.13 3.71
N LEU A 40 3.87 -2.26 2.40
CA LEU A 40 4.01 -3.54 1.72
C LEU A 40 5.07 -3.43 0.63
N THR A 41 5.91 -4.45 0.49
CA THR A 41 6.81 -4.58 -0.65
C THR A 41 6.29 -5.65 -1.58
N ILE A 42 6.21 -5.35 -2.87
CA ILE A 42 5.82 -6.28 -3.93
C ILE A 42 6.92 -6.40 -4.98
N ASN A 43 6.87 -7.44 -5.81
CA ASN A 43 7.61 -7.50 -7.06
C ASN A 43 6.71 -6.98 -8.20
N ARG A 44 7.15 -5.98 -8.97
CA ARG A 44 6.34 -5.43 -10.08
C ARG A 44 6.11 -6.41 -11.24
N GLU A 45 7.01 -7.36 -11.45
CA GLU A 45 6.90 -8.35 -12.52
C GLU A 45 5.77 -9.35 -12.27
N ASP A 46 5.38 -9.54 -11.01
CA ASP A 46 4.21 -10.32 -10.62
C ASP A 46 2.90 -9.79 -11.22
N TYR A 47 2.88 -8.52 -11.62
CA TYR A 47 1.74 -7.85 -12.23
C TYR A 47 2.01 -7.49 -13.70
N ASP A 48 2.92 -8.21 -14.36
CA ASP A 48 3.31 -8.04 -15.76
C ASP A 48 3.85 -6.63 -16.09
N ILE A 49 4.36 -5.90 -15.09
CA ILE A 49 5.06 -4.64 -15.28
C ILE A 49 6.53 -4.98 -15.50
N LYS A 50 6.89 -5.32 -16.75
CA LYS A 50 8.19 -5.92 -17.10
C LYS A 50 9.21 -4.96 -17.72
N TRP A 51 8.84 -3.70 -17.98
CA TRP A 51 9.78 -2.77 -18.61
C TRP A 51 11.07 -2.66 -17.81
N ASN A 52 12.21 -2.83 -18.48
CA ASN A 52 13.51 -2.59 -17.91
C ASN A 52 14.50 -2.29 -19.02
N ARG A 53 15.60 -1.63 -18.67
CA ARG A 53 16.75 -1.45 -19.55
C ARG A 53 17.98 -2.06 -18.88
N VAL A 54 18.67 -2.94 -19.59
CA VAL A 54 19.95 -3.49 -19.13
C VAL A 54 21.05 -2.46 -19.35
N MET A 55 21.89 -2.27 -18.33
CA MET A 55 23.05 -1.39 -18.29
C MET A 55 24.27 -2.21 -17.88
N ASP A 56 25.47 -1.69 -18.08
CA ASP A 56 26.72 -2.38 -17.72
C ASP A 56 26.81 -2.70 -16.21
N ILE A 57 26.06 -1.96 -15.39
CA ILE A 57 26.00 -2.09 -13.93
C ILE A 57 24.75 -2.82 -13.40
N GLY A 58 23.95 -3.43 -14.29
CA GLY A 58 22.72 -4.16 -13.91
C GLY A 58 21.46 -3.64 -14.59
N VAL A 59 20.35 -3.58 -13.86
CA VAL A 59 19.05 -3.14 -14.40
C VAL A 59 18.74 -1.68 -14.03
N ALA A 60 18.04 -0.98 -14.93
CA ALA A 60 17.65 0.42 -14.71
C ALA A 60 16.55 0.58 -13.65
N VAL A 61 15.67 -0.42 -13.48
CA VAL A 61 14.56 -0.36 -12.53
C VAL A 61 14.55 -1.60 -11.66
N SER A 62 14.49 -1.39 -10.34
CA SER A 62 14.31 -2.47 -9.37
C SER A 62 13.00 -3.21 -9.59
N ASN A 63 12.99 -4.50 -9.27
CA ASN A 63 11.76 -5.29 -9.26
C ASN A 63 10.96 -5.07 -7.97
N GLU A 64 11.64 -4.73 -6.87
CA GLU A 64 11.00 -4.43 -5.59
C GLU A 64 10.37 -3.03 -5.61
N VAL A 65 9.09 -2.99 -5.26
CA VAL A 65 8.32 -1.75 -5.11
C VAL A 65 7.78 -1.70 -3.69
N LYS A 66 8.23 -0.70 -2.93
CA LYS A 66 7.69 -0.38 -1.61
C LYS A 66 6.47 0.53 -1.76
N ILE A 67 5.34 0.06 -1.25
CA ILE A 67 4.07 0.79 -1.19
C ILE A 67 3.89 1.27 0.24
N GLU A 68 3.67 2.57 0.41
CA GLU A 68 3.41 3.20 1.72
C GLU A 68 2.03 3.86 1.69
N LEU A 69 1.20 3.54 2.68
CA LEU A 69 -0.14 4.10 2.85
C LEU A 69 -0.19 4.86 4.17
N ASN A 70 -0.59 6.12 4.11
CA ASN A 70 -0.88 6.95 5.27
C ASN A 70 -2.29 7.52 5.09
N LEU A 71 -3.24 7.01 5.88
CA LEU A 71 -4.67 7.30 5.72
C LEU A 71 -5.22 7.96 6.97
N GLU A 72 -6.14 8.91 6.79
CA GLU A 72 -7.03 9.41 7.84
C GLU A 72 -8.46 9.02 7.45
N ALA A 73 -9.22 8.47 8.41
CA ALA A 73 -10.62 8.16 8.22
C ALA A 73 -11.44 8.78 9.35
N GLY A 74 -12.52 9.48 8.98
CA GLY A 74 -13.39 10.18 9.92
C GLY A 74 -14.82 9.68 9.88
N GLN A 75 -15.46 9.61 11.05
CA GLN A 75 -16.92 9.54 11.16
C GLN A 75 -17.43 10.97 11.40
N PRO A 76 -18.21 11.55 10.46
CA PRO A 76 -18.84 12.85 10.67
C PRO A 76 -19.68 12.84 11.94
N LYS A 77 -19.70 13.97 12.64
CA LYS A 77 -20.69 14.22 13.69
C LYS A 77 -22.04 14.48 13.01
N ASP A 78 -23.09 13.79 13.46
CA ASP A 78 -24.46 13.95 12.94
C ASP A 78 -24.89 15.43 12.89
#